data_AF-A0A5P9HLP7-F1
#
_entry.id   AF-A0A5P9HLP7-F1
#
_cell.length_a   1.000
_cell.length_b   1.000
_cell.length_c   1.000
_cell.angle_alpha   90.00
_cell.angle_beta   90.00
_cell.angle_gamma   90.00
#
_symmetry.space_group_name_H-M   'P 1'
#
loop_
_entity.id
_entity.type
_entity.pdbx_description
1 polymer ?
#
loop_
_entity_poly.entity_id
_entity_poly.type
_entity_poly.pdbx_seq_one_letter_code
_entity_poly.pdbx_strand_id
1 'polypeptide(L)'
;MKLIEEMVQELTEYSTEYNKRELCKEELNLKIQLIIKRIEYVQIDYSHSPFIYLPSEVLKVFSNLLARYKSKAVDSLKQLLKADNKASYNKKARYLVQRKLYFLSFDSTIQRNVQAWAFKNNSKYPTLRDYLIVNKLLEMEGAVHE
;
A
#
# COMPACT_ATOMS: atom_id res chain seq x y z
N MET A 1 5.09 6.33 -4.04
CA MET A 1 3.96 5.37 -3.85
C MET A 1 3.73 4.41 -5.03
N LYS A 2 4.65 4.28 -5.98
CA LYS A 2 4.46 3.54 -7.24
C LYS A 2 3.91 2.11 -7.08
N LEU A 3 4.46 1.32 -6.15
CA LEU A 3 4.00 -0.05 -5.87
C LEU A 3 2.50 -0.12 -5.49
N ILE A 4 2.03 0.84 -4.68
CA ILE A 4 0.61 0.90 -4.30
C ILE A 4 -0.25 1.26 -5.52
N GLU A 5 0.25 2.17 -6.36
CA GLU A 5 -0.46 2.61 -7.58
C GLU A 5 -0.58 1.46 -8.58
N GLU A 6 0.46 0.65 -8.73
CA GLU A 6 0.44 -0.59 -9.52
C GLU A 6 -0.63 -1.57 -9.00
N MET A 7 -0.67 -1.84 -7.69
CA MET A 7 -1.69 -2.73 -7.11
C MET A 7 -3.13 -2.18 -7.25
N VAL A 8 -3.30 -0.85 -7.21
CA VAL A 8 -4.59 -0.20 -7.42
C VAL A 8 -5.02 -0.29 -8.88
N GLN A 9 -4.08 -0.14 -9.81
CA GLN A 9 -4.31 -0.29 -11.23
C GLN A 9 -4.71 -1.73 -11.56
N GLU A 10 -3.99 -2.72 -11.04
CA GLU A 10 -4.33 -4.14 -11.17
C GLU A 10 -5.73 -4.45 -10.65
N LEU A 11 -6.09 -3.96 -9.45
CA LEU A 11 -7.44 -4.15 -8.92
C LEU A 11 -8.52 -3.55 -9.84
N THR A 12 -8.21 -2.43 -10.50
CA THR A 12 -9.11 -1.77 -11.45
C THR A 12 -9.26 -2.59 -12.73
N GLU A 13 -8.16 -3.12 -13.25
CA GLU A 13 -8.13 -4.00 -14.42
C GLU A 13 -8.90 -5.29 -14.16
N TYR A 14 -8.62 -5.98 -13.05
CA TYR A 14 -9.31 -7.23 -12.69
C TYR A 14 -10.81 -7.01 -12.51
N SER A 15 -11.20 -5.88 -11.92
CA SER A 15 -12.61 -5.50 -11.81
C SER A 15 -13.24 -5.25 -13.18
N THR A 16 -12.49 -4.67 -14.12
CA THR A 16 -12.97 -4.39 -15.48
C THR A 16 -13.13 -5.68 -16.28
N GLU A 17 -12.14 -6.57 -16.26
CA GLU A 17 -12.18 -7.89 -16.92
C GLU A 17 -13.33 -8.75 -16.37
N TYR A 18 -13.49 -8.81 -15.04
CA TYR A 18 -14.64 -9.47 -14.41
C TYR A 18 -15.98 -8.82 -14.83
N ASN A 19 -15.97 -7.50 -15.03
CA ASN A 19 -17.14 -6.80 -15.52
C ASN A 19 -17.51 -7.16 -16.96
N LYS A 20 -16.51 -7.42 -17.80
CA LYS A 20 -16.68 -7.89 -19.19
C LYS A 20 -16.90 -9.39 -19.32
N ARG A 21 -16.84 -10.15 -18.22
CA ARG A 21 -16.89 -11.63 -18.18
C ARG A 21 -15.68 -12.29 -18.84
N GLU A 22 -14.57 -11.56 -18.93
CA GLU A 22 -13.26 -12.07 -19.38
C GLU A 22 -12.53 -12.83 -18.26
N LEU A 23 -12.92 -12.60 -17.00
CA LEU A 23 -12.50 -13.39 -15.84
C LEU A 23 -13.70 -14.09 -15.20
N CYS A 24 -13.50 -15.35 -14.78
CA CYS A 24 -14.43 -16.01 -13.86
C CYS A 24 -14.19 -15.56 -12.41
N LYS A 25 -15.10 -15.95 -11.50
CA LYS A 25 -15.05 -15.54 -10.08
C LYS A 25 -13.83 -16.14 -9.37
N GLU A 26 -13.48 -17.37 -9.72
CA GLU A 26 -12.36 -18.13 -9.16
C GLU A 26 -11.03 -17.45 -9.52
N GLU A 27 -10.83 -17.09 -10.79
CA GLU A 27 -9.66 -16.35 -11.25
C GLU A 27 -9.55 -14.97 -10.60
N LEU A 28 -10.66 -14.24 -10.51
CA LEU A 28 -10.70 -12.96 -9.81
C LEU A 28 -10.27 -13.12 -8.35
N ASN A 29 -10.75 -14.15 -7.66
CA ASN A 29 -10.38 -14.41 -6.28
C ASN A 29 -8.89 -14.69 -6.13
N LEU A 30 -8.30 -15.50 -7.02
CA LEU A 30 -6.86 -15.77 -7.05
C LEU A 30 -6.05 -14.49 -7.28
N LYS A 31 -6.45 -13.67 -8.26
CA LYS A 31 -5.82 -12.38 -8.56
C LYS A 31 -5.86 -11.43 -7.36
N ILE A 32 -6.99 -11.35 -6.64
CA ILE A 32 -7.11 -10.54 -5.40
C ILE A 32 -6.23 -11.11 -4.27
N GLN A 33 -6.11 -12.43 -4.15
CA GLN A 33 -5.21 -13.04 -3.17
C GLN A 33 -3.73 -12.71 -3.44
N LEU A 34 -3.32 -12.57 -4.71
CA LEU A 34 -1.97 -12.11 -5.04
C LEU A 34 -1.73 -10.68 -4.56
N ILE A 35 -2.70 -9.77 -4.75
CA ILE A 35 -2.62 -8.41 -4.21
C ILE A 35 -2.49 -8.44 -2.68
N ILE A 36 -3.30 -9.27 -1.99
CA ILE A 36 -3.21 -9.42 -0.53
C ILE A 36 -1.80 -9.81 -0.11
N LYS A 37 -1.21 -10.84 -0.74
CA LYS A 37 0.16 -11.27 -0.45
C LYS A 37 1.17 -10.14 -0.69
N ARG A 38 1.06 -9.41 -1.79
CA ARG A 38 1.98 -8.27 -2.08
C ARG A 38 1.91 -7.18 -1.02
N ILE A 39 0.72 -6.88 -0.49
CA ILE A 39 0.56 -5.91 0.61
C ILE A 39 1.36 -6.35 1.84
N GLU A 40 1.43 -7.65 2.15
CA GLU A 40 2.20 -8.17 3.28
C GLU A 40 3.71 -7.91 3.15
N TYR A 41 4.24 -7.70 1.95
CA TYR A 41 5.65 -7.36 1.70
C TYR A 41 5.93 -5.87 1.58
N VAL A 42 4.90 -5.03 1.64
CA VAL A 42 5.05 -3.57 1.63
C VAL A 42 5.85 -3.12 2.85
N GLN A 43 6.89 -2.30 2.62
CA GLN A 43 7.74 -1.69 3.63
C GLN A 43 7.99 -0.20 3.34
N ILE A 44 8.31 0.57 4.39
CA ILE A 44 8.80 1.94 4.24
C ILE A 44 10.30 1.86 4.05
N ASP A 45 10.80 2.52 3.01
CA ASP A 45 12.23 2.77 2.87
C ASP A 45 12.64 3.95 3.75
N TYR A 46 13.42 3.64 4.79
CA TYR A 46 13.96 4.64 5.73
C TYR A 46 15.34 5.17 5.33
N SER A 47 15.92 4.68 4.22
CA SER A 47 17.28 5.03 3.77
C SER A 47 17.38 6.43 3.14
N HIS A 48 16.26 7.12 2.98
CA HIS A 48 16.19 8.44 2.36
C HIS A 48 15.65 9.52 3.30
N SER A 49 15.99 10.78 2.97
CA SER A 49 15.41 11.94 3.63
C SER A 49 13.89 11.91 3.50
N PRO A 50 13.14 12.25 4.56
CA PRO A 50 13.62 12.78 5.84
C PRO A 50 13.87 11.70 6.91
N PHE A 51 13.60 10.43 6.62
CA PHE A 51 13.64 9.35 7.60
C PHE A 51 15.04 9.08 8.15
N ILE A 52 16.09 9.26 7.34
CA ILE A 52 17.49 9.09 7.78
C ILE A 52 17.88 9.98 8.96
N TYR A 53 17.15 11.06 9.19
CA TYR A 53 17.44 12.01 10.28
C TYR A 53 16.54 11.82 11.49
N LEU A 54 15.58 10.89 11.43
CA LEU A 54 14.65 10.66 12.52
C LEU A 54 15.21 9.61 13.50
N PRO A 55 14.99 9.80 14.81
CA PRO A 55 15.35 8.80 15.81
C PRO A 55 14.63 7.47 15.57
N SER A 56 15.26 6.37 15.99
CA SER A 56 14.73 5.01 15.81
C SER A 56 13.32 4.83 16.39
N GLU A 57 13.03 5.53 17.49
CA GLU A 57 11.76 5.51 18.20
C GLU A 57 10.64 6.09 17.34
N VAL A 58 10.94 7.16 16.57
CA VAL A 58 9.99 7.78 15.65
C VAL A 58 9.75 6.87 14.44
N LEU A 59 10.81 6.23 13.92
CA LEU A 59 10.69 5.27 12.82
C LEU A 59 9.81 4.07 13.19
N LYS A 60 9.93 3.55 14.43
CA LYS A 60 9.07 2.48 14.96
C LYS A 60 7.59 2.85 14.94
N VAL A 61 7.24 4.11 15.21
CA VAL A 61 5.85 4.58 15.13
C VAL A 61 5.31 4.44 13.70
N PHE A 62 6.10 4.77 12.68
CA PHE A 62 5.69 4.61 11.28
C PHE A 62 5.57 3.15 10.85
N SER A 63 6.44 2.27 11.36
CA SER A 63 6.31 0.82 11.15
C SER A 63 5.01 0.26 11.74
N ASN A 64 4.66 0.67 12.97
CA ASN A 64 3.39 0.29 13.60
C ASN A 64 2.19 0.84 12.84
N LEU A 65 2.29 2.08 12.35
CA LEU A 65 1.28 2.70 11.50
C LEU A 65 1.08 1.90 10.21
N LEU A 66 2.17 1.55 9.53
CA LEU A 66 2.15 0.75 8.31
C LEU A 66 1.43 -0.58 8.55
N ALA A 67 1.76 -1.30 9.63
CA ALA A 67 1.13 -2.57 9.96
C ALA A 67 -0.40 -2.45 10.10
N ARG A 68 -0.90 -1.39 10.75
CA ARG A 68 -2.34 -1.13 10.87
C ARG A 68 -3.01 -0.89 9.52
N TYR A 69 -2.38 -0.09 8.65
CA TYR A 69 -2.91 0.18 7.32
C TYR A 69 -2.87 -1.05 6.40
N LYS A 70 -1.80 -1.86 6.48
CA LYS A 70 -1.71 -3.17 5.82
C LYS A 70 -2.86 -4.09 6.24
N SER A 71 -3.07 -4.27 7.55
CA SER A 71 -4.18 -5.07 8.06
C SER A 71 -5.52 -4.58 7.51
N LYS A 72 -5.77 -3.27 7.56
CA LYS A 72 -7.03 -2.69 7.07
C LYS A 72 -7.25 -2.93 5.57
N ALA A 73 -6.20 -2.80 4.77
CA ALA A 73 -6.23 -3.06 3.33
C ALA A 73 -6.53 -4.54 3.06
N VAL A 74 -5.79 -5.45 3.73
CA VAL A 74 -5.97 -6.90 3.62
C VAL A 74 -7.39 -7.32 4.02
N ASP A 75 -7.90 -6.84 5.16
CA ASP A 75 -9.24 -7.18 5.63
C ASP A 75 -10.32 -6.71 4.65
N SER A 76 -10.14 -5.54 4.06
CA SER A 76 -11.10 -5.03 3.07
C SER A 76 -11.03 -5.77 1.74
N LEU A 77 -9.84 -6.23 1.32
CA LEU A 77 -9.69 -7.13 0.17
C LEU A 77 -10.30 -8.51 0.43
N LYS A 78 -10.15 -9.06 1.66
CA LYS A 78 -10.86 -10.27 2.07
C LYS A 78 -12.39 -10.09 2.03
N GLN A 79 -12.89 -8.89 2.32
CA GLN A 79 -14.32 -8.58 2.18
C GLN A 79 -14.80 -8.47 0.72
N LEU A 80 -13.90 -8.21 -0.24
CA LEU A 80 -14.20 -8.28 -1.68
C LEU A 80 -14.40 -9.73 -2.13
N LEU A 81 -13.55 -10.65 -1.67
CA LEU A 81 -13.68 -12.08 -1.94
C LEU A 81 -15.02 -12.66 -1.46
N LYS A 82 -15.57 -12.06 -0.39
CA LYS A 82 -16.87 -12.41 0.20
C LYS A 82 -18.06 -11.67 -0.42
N ALA A 83 -17.90 -11.00 -1.56
CA ALA A 83 -19.01 -10.31 -2.20
C ALA A 83 -19.98 -11.32 -2.86
N ASP A 84 -21.25 -11.24 -2.50
CA ASP A 84 -22.29 -12.16 -2.98
C ASP A 84 -22.64 -11.94 -4.45
N ASN A 85 -22.51 -10.70 -4.91
CA ASN A 85 -22.83 -10.31 -6.27
C ASN A 85 -21.90 -9.21 -6.80
N LYS A 86 -21.95 -9.04 -8.12
CA LYS A 86 -21.13 -8.09 -8.88
C LYS A 86 -21.32 -6.63 -8.49
N ALA A 87 -22.54 -6.22 -8.12
CA ALA A 87 -22.81 -4.86 -7.68
C ALA A 87 -22.13 -4.56 -6.33
N SER A 88 -22.24 -5.47 -5.37
CA SER A 88 -21.58 -5.42 -4.06
C SER A 88 -20.05 -5.41 -4.22
N TYR A 89 -19.53 -6.29 -5.08
CA TYR A 89 -18.11 -6.32 -5.45
C TYR A 89 -17.63 -4.96 -5.98
N ASN A 90 -18.27 -4.43 -7.03
CA ASN A 90 -17.87 -3.18 -7.67
C ASN A 90 -17.98 -1.97 -6.74
N LYS A 91 -18.94 -1.95 -5.81
CA LYS A 91 -19.04 -0.89 -4.79
C LYS A 91 -17.84 -0.93 -3.85
N LYS A 92 -17.48 -2.11 -3.34
CA LYS A 92 -16.32 -2.30 -2.45
C LYS A 92 -15.00 -2.03 -3.18
N ALA A 93 -14.86 -2.48 -4.43
CA ALA A 93 -13.66 -2.30 -5.23
C ALA A 93 -13.39 -0.81 -5.49
N ARG A 94 -14.41 -0.06 -5.94
CA ARG A 94 -14.32 1.39 -6.12
C ARG A 94 -13.89 2.12 -4.85
N TYR A 95 -14.43 1.71 -3.71
CA TYR A 95 -14.06 2.29 -2.42
C TYR A 95 -12.57 2.09 -2.11
N LEU A 96 -12.02 0.91 -2.40
CA LEU A 96 -10.59 0.63 -2.19
C LEU A 96 -9.69 1.36 -3.18
N VAL A 97 -10.07 1.41 -4.46
CA VAL A 97 -9.34 2.14 -5.50
C VAL A 97 -9.25 3.62 -5.15
N GLN A 98 -10.38 4.26 -4.80
CA GLN A 98 -10.41 5.68 -4.43
C GLN A 98 -9.49 6.01 -3.24
N ARG A 99 -9.38 5.08 -2.27
CA ARG A 99 -8.54 5.25 -1.08
C ARG A 99 -7.09 4.80 -1.29
N LYS A 100 -6.72 4.36 -2.49
CA LYS A 100 -5.45 3.69 -2.79
C LYS A 100 -5.13 2.61 -1.75
N LEU A 101 -6.08 1.71 -1.49
CA LEU A 101 -5.96 0.65 -0.46
C LEU A 101 -5.64 1.21 0.94
N TYR A 102 -6.20 2.38 1.27
CA TYR A 102 -5.95 3.19 2.48
C TYR A 102 -4.54 3.79 2.61
N PHE A 103 -3.62 3.52 1.69
CA PHE A 103 -2.27 4.07 1.76
C PHE A 103 -2.21 5.58 1.50
N LEU A 104 -3.24 6.17 0.89
CA LEU A 104 -3.34 7.64 0.77
C LEU A 104 -3.39 8.32 2.15
N SER A 105 -4.20 7.76 3.07
CA SER A 105 -4.31 8.29 4.44
C SER A 105 -3.06 8.02 5.26
N PHE A 106 -2.42 6.87 5.05
CA PHE A 106 -1.12 6.55 5.63
C PHE A 106 -0.07 7.58 5.21
N ASP A 107 0.04 7.87 3.91
CA ASP A 107 0.99 8.85 3.36
C ASP A 107 0.78 10.24 3.94
N SER A 108 -0.47 10.72 3.92
CA SER A 108 -0.83 12.01 4.54
C SER A 108 -0.47 12.07 6.03
N THR A 109 -0.58 10.95 6.74
CA THR A 109 -0.24 10.88 8.17
C THR A 109 1.27 10.95 8.39
N ILE A 110 2.06 10.22 7.59
CA ILE A 110 3.53 10.31 7.63
C ILE A 110 3.97 11.74 7.35
N GLN A 111 3.48 12.34 6.27
CA GLN A 111 3.89 13.68 5.88
C GLN A 111 3.67 14.71 6.99
N ARG A 112 2.48 14.70 7.61
CA ARG A 112 2.16 15.61 8.73
C ARG A 112 3.05 15.39 9.95
N ASN A 113 3.30 14.13 10.33
CA ASN A 113 4.09 13.82 11.51
C ASN A 113 5.55 14.24 11.35
N VAL A 114 6.12 13.99 10.17
CA VAL A 114 7.49 14.41 9.90
C VAL A 114 7.59 15.95 9.84
N GLN A 115 6.63 16.63 9.19
CA GLN A 115 6.58 18.10 9.19
C GLN A 115 6.49 18.67 10.61
N ALA A 116 5.64 18.09 11.46
CA ALA A 116 5.50 18.51 12.86
C ALA A 116 6.79 18.29 13.66
N TRP A 117 7.47 17.16 13.44
CA TRP A 117 8.77 16.88 14.06
C TRP A 117 9.83 17.88 13.59
N ALA A 118 9.92 18.15 12.28
CA ALA A 118 10.85 19.10 11.70
C ALA A 118 10.65 20.52 12.26
N PHE A 119 9.38 20.97 12.34
CA PHE A 119 9.00 22.25 12.91
C PHE A 119 9.43 22.38 14.37
N LYS A 120 9.18 21.35 15.20
CA LYS A 120 9.56 21.32 16.61
C LYS A 120 11.08 21.40 16.83
N ASN A 121 11.86 20.88 15.89
CA ASN A 121 13.33 20.80 16.00
C ASN A 121 14.06 21.85 15.16
N ASN A 122 13.37 22.89 14.66
CA ASN A 122 13.95 23.95 13.81
C ASN A 122 14.74 23.44 12.59
N SER A 123 14.39 22.26 12.07
CA SER A 123 15.11 21.65 10.96
C SER A 123 14.45 21.96 9.63
N LYS A 124 15.22 22.52 8.68
CA LYS A 124 14.77 22.78 7.30
C LYS A 124 14.86 21.48 6.49
N TYR A 125 13.84 20.63 6.54
CA TYR A 125 13.77 19.50 5.62
C TYR A 125 13.07 19.87 4.30
N PRO A 126 13.55 19.35 3.15
CA PRO A 126 12.79 19.38 1.92
C PRO A 126 11.46 18.64 2.08
N THR A 127 10.45 19.06 1.34
CA THR A 127 9.13 18.44 1.30
C THR A 127 9.23 16.94 0.99
N LEU A 128 8.45 16.11 1.72
CA LEU A 128 8.32 14.64 1.61
C LEU A 128 7.76 14.17 0.25
N ARG A 129 8.39 14.54 -0.85
CA ARG A 129 7.99 14.04 -2.17
C ARG A 129 8.58 12.66 -2.48
N ASP A 130 9.63 12.23 -1.76
CA ASP A 130 10.51 11.14 -2.22
C ASP A 130 10.75 10.02 -1.19
N TYR A 131 9.70 9.51 -0.52
CA TYR A 131 9.87 8.23 0.17
C TYR A 131 9.27 7.06 -0.62
N LEU A 132 10.10 6.04 -0.77
CA LEU A 132 9.77 4.85 -1.54
C LEU A 132 9.08 3.83 -0.64
N ILE A 133 8.02 3.26 -1.18
CA ILE A 133 7.41 2.07 -0.63
C ILE A 133 7.97 0.92 -1.47
N VAL A 134 8.77 0.06 -0.85
CA VAL A 134 9.48 -1.04 -1.51
C VAL A 134 8.75 -2.37 -1.31
N ASN A 135 8.91 -3.28 -2.26
CA ASN A 135 8.45 -4.66 -2.19
C ASN A 135 9.68 -5.55 -1.97
N LYS A 136 9.74 -6.27 -0.84
CA LYS A 136 10.91 -7.07 -0.48
C LYS A 136 11.14 -8.30 -1.37
N LEU A 137 10.16 -8.71 -2.20
CA LEU A 137 10.32 -9.83 -3.14
C LEU A 137 11.45 -9.62 -4.16
N LEU A 138 11.80 -8.36 -4.50
CA LEU A 138 12.88 -8.05 -5.45
C LEU A 138 14.30 -8.16 -4.86
N GLU A 139 14.46 -8.23 -3.54
CA GLU A 139 15.80 -8.42 -2.93
C GLU A 139 16.25 -9.89 -2.96
N MET A 140 15.33 -10.85 -3.15
CA MET A 140 15.67 -12.27 -3.17
C MET A 140 16.01 -12.80 -4.57
N GLU A 141 15.63 -12.10 -5.64
CA GLU A 141 16.01 -12.47 -7.02
C GLU A 141 17.41 -11.95 -7.40
N GLY A 142 17.93 -10.92 -6.71
CA GLY A 142 19.28 -10.39 -6.93
C GLY A 142 20.41 -11.16 -6.22
N ALA A 143 20.09 -12.12 -5.35
CA ALA A 143 21.07 -12.94 -4.64
C ALA A 143 21.36 -14.28 -5.32
N VAL A 144 20.80 -14.52 -6.52
CA VAL A 144 20.98 -15.78 -7.29
C VAL A 144 21.90 -15.60 -8.51
N HIS A 145 22.44 -14.41 -8.72
CA HIS A 145 23.51 -14.17 -9.69
C HIS A 145 24.72 -13.55 -9.00
N GLU A 146 25.47 -14.41 -8.31
CA GLU A 146 26.93 -14.25 -8.19
C GLU A 146 27.59 -14.33 -9.58
#